data_AF-A0A9N9PM55-F1
#
_entry.id   AF-A0A9N9PM55-F1
#
_cell.length_a   1.000
_cell.length_b   1.000
_cell.length_c   1.000
_cell.angle_alpha   90.00
_cell.angle_beta   90.00
_cell.angle_gamma   90.00
#
_symmetry.space_group_name_H-M   'P 1'
#
loop_
_entity.id
_entity.type
_entity.pdbx_description
1 polymer ?
#
loop_
_entity_poly.entity_id
_entity_poly.type
_entity_poly.pdbx_seq_one_letter_code
_entity_poly.pdbx_strand_id
1 'polypeptide(L)'
;TFKNVMVEHNYPECTSSVLNALHTFQKRYPDYRTAKINQVSKKAIQYLHNSQYDHGGWYGSWGICFTYATMFVIQCLKNYGETYENSQVVKKGCDFLISKQKEDGGWGESYK
;
A
#
# COMPACT_ATOMS: atom_id res chain seq x y z
N THR A 1 26.61 0.42 -3.11
CA THR A 1 26.49 -0.97 -2.59
C THR A 1 25.04 -1.39 -2.66
N PHE A 2 24.75 -2.53 -3.28
CA PHE A 2 23.39 -3.06 -3.32
C PHE A 2 23.01 -3.66 -1.95
N LYS A 3 21.76 -3.47 -1.53
CA LYS A 3 21.20 -4.00 -0.29
C LYS A 3 20.00 -4.87 -0.62
N ASN A 4 19.67 -5.84 0.24
CA ASN A 4 18.51 -6.73 0.11
C ASN A 4 18.47 -7.56 -1.19
N VAL A 5 19.63 -8.12 -1.59
CA VAL A 5 19.78 -8.89 -2.85
C VAL A 5 19.85 -10.40 -2.66
N MET A 6 19.94 -10.87 -1.42
CA MET A 6 20.25 -12.29 -1.13
C MET A 6 19.02 -13.17 -0.96
N VAL A 7 17.88 -12.58 -0.59
CA VAL A 7 16.62 -13.29 -0.33
C VAL A 7 15.45 -12.48 -0.85
N GLU A 8 14.36 -13.18 -1.18
CA GLU A 8 13.10 -12.53 -1.54
C GLU A 8 12.43 -11.94 -0.30
N HIS A 9 11.89 -10.73 -0.44
CA HIS A 9 11.23 -10.02 0.64
C HIS A 9 9.77 -9.75 0.28
N ASN A 10 8.94 -9.55 1.31
CA ASN A 10 7.60 -9.02 1.09
C ASN A 10 7.71 -7.51 0.89
N TYR A 11 7.00 -6.99 -0.11
CA TYR A 11 6.95 -5.57 -0.44
C TYR A 11 5.53 -5.03 -0.36
N PRO A 12 5.32 -3.80 0.15
CA PRO A 12 4.01 -3.17 0.14
C PRO A 12 3.40 -3.06 -1.26
N GLU A 13 4.21 -2.78 -2.29
CA GLU A 13 3.73 -2.60 -3.67
C GLU A 13 3.23 -3.91 -4.27
N CYS A 14 4.01 -5.00 -4.13
CA CYS A 14 3.62 -6.32 -4.61
C CYS A 14 2.36 -6.82 -3.87
N THR A 15 2.32 -6.63 -2.55
CA THR A 15 1.19 -7.07 -1.72
C THR A 15 -0.09 -6.33 -2.06
N SER A 16 -0.03 -5.00 -2.17
CA SER A 16 -1.19 -4.16 -2.55
C SER A 16 -1.66 -4.45 -3.99
N SER A 17 -0.73 -4.72 -4.92
CA SER A 17 -1.08 -5.10 -6.30
C SER A 17 -1.85 -6.42 -6.36
N VAL A 18 -1.40 -7.45 -5.64
CA VAL A 18 -2.09 -8.75 -5.54
C VAL A 18 -3.46 -8.59 -4.89
N LEU A 19 -3.56 -7.81 -3.81
CA LEU A 19 -4.84 -7.52 -3.14
C LEU A 19 -5.84 -6.82 -4.07
N ASN A 20 -5.39 -5.85 -4.87
CA ASN A 20 -6.23 -5.18 -5.86
C ASN A 20 -6.71 -6.14 -6.96
N ALA A 21 -5.83 -7.02 -7.45
CA ALA A 21 -6.19 -8.03 -8.42
C ALA A 21 -7.22 -9.03 -7.86
N LEU A 22 -7.01 -9.52 -6.64
CA LEU A 22 -7.94 -10.42 -5.96
C LEU A 22 -9.29 -9.77 -5.70
N HIS A 23 -9.32 -8.50 -5.27
CA HIS A 23 -10.55 -7.75 -5.07
C HIS A 23 -11.35 -7.63 -6.37
N THR A 24 -10.67 -7.26 -7.46
CA THR A 24 -11.28 -7.14 -8.79
C THR A 24 -11.79 -8.50 -9.28
N PHE A 25 -11.02 -9.56 -9.08
CA PHE A 25 -11.41 -10.92 -9.43
C PHE A 25 -12.63 -11.40 -8.65
N GLN A 26 -12.69 -11.17 -7.32
CA GLN A 26 -13.83 -11.56 -6.48
C GLN A 26 -15.13 -10.85 -6.88
N LYS A 27 -15.06 -9.60 -7.37
CA LYS A 27 -16.24 -8.91 -7.93
C LYS A 27 -16.82 -9.64 -9.14
N ARG A 28 -15.97 -10.32 -9.93
CA ARG A 28 -16.41 -11.06 -11.12
C ARG A 28 -16.79 -12.50 -10.83
N TYR A 29 -16.12 -13.13 -9.86
CA TYR A 29 -16.28 -14.54 -9.46
C TYR A 29 -16.46 -14.66 -7.93
N PRO A 30 -17.62 -14.27 -7.40
CA PRO A 30 -17.82 -14.11 -5.95
C PRO A 30 -17.75 -15.42 -5.15
N ASP A 31 -18.01 -16.56 -5.79
CA ASP A 31 -18.04 -17.87 -5.13
C ASP A 31 -16.72 -18.64 -5.24
N TYR A 32 -15.78 -18.18 -6.08
CA TYR A 32 -14.53 -18.90 -6.31
C TYR A 32 -13.56 -18.70 -5.14
N ARG A 33 -13.39 -19.76 -4.33
CA ARG A 33 -12.40 -19.84 -3.22
C ARG A 33 -12.48 -18.66 -2.24
N THR A 34 -13.67 -18.09 -2.06
CA THR A 34 -13.93 -16.85 -1.31
C THR A 34 -13.33 -16.87 0.09
N ALA A 35 -13.52 -17.96 0.83
CA ALA A 35 -12.97 -18.11 2.17
C ALA A 35 -11.43 -18.00 2.20
N LYS A 36 -10.75 -18.63 1.23
CA LYS A 36 -9.28 -18.59 1.14
C LYS A 36 -8.78 -17.21 0.72
N ILE A 37 -9.44 -16.58 -0.25
CA ILE A 37 -9.08 -15.23 -0.68
C ILE A 37 -9.25 -14.26 0.49
N ASN A 38 -10.38 -14.27 1.20
CA ASN A 38 -10.62 -13.41 2.36
C ASN A 38 -9.58 -13.63 3.46
N GLN A 39 -9.20 -14.89 3.73
CA GLN A 39 -8.18 -15.21 4.73
C GLN A 39 -6.81 -14.63 4.36
N VAL A 40 -6.39 -14.78 3.10
CA VAL A 40 -5.11 -14.23 2.62
C VAL A 40 -5.16 -12.71 2.60
N SER A 41 -6.27 -12.11 2.15
CA SER A 41 -6.43 -10.66 2.12
C SER A 41 -6.30 -10.04 3.51
N LYS A 42 -6.91 -10.64 4.53
CA LYS A 42 -6.77 -10.19 5.92
C LYS A 42 -5.32 -10.18 6.41
N LYS A 43 -4.54 -11.22 6.09
CA LYS A 43 -3.12 -11.30 6.46
C LYS A 43 -2.28 -10.27 5.71
N ALA A 44 -2.55 -10.08 4.42
CA ALA A 44 -1.86 -9.12 3.58
C ALA A 44 -2.14 -7.66 4.02
N ILE A 45 -3.39 -7.34 4.37
CA ILE A 45 -3.74 -6.03 4.95
C ILE A 45 -2.99 -5.79 6.27
N GLN A 46 -2.94 -6.80 7.16
CA GLN A 46 -2.19 -6.68 8.41
C GLN A 46 -0.69 -6.41 8.18
N TYR A 47 -0.10 -7.06 7.17
CA TYR A 47 1.28 -6.77 6.77
C TYR A 47 1.43 -5.31 6.28
N LEU A 48 0.50 -4.81 5.45
CA LEU A 48 0.53 -3.42 5.00
C LEU A 48 0.47 -2.45 6.19
N HIS A 49 -0.38 -2.71 7.18
CA HIS A 49 -0.45 -1.90 8.40
C HIS A 49 0.86 -1.90 9.18
N ASN A 50 1.46 -3.09 9.35
CA ASN A 50 2.70 -3.25 10.13
C ASN A 50 3.94 -2.70 9.40
N SER A 51 3.87 -2.52 8.09
CA SER A 51 4.98 -1.98 7.27
C SER A 51 4.92 -0.46 7.07
N GLN A 52 3.89 0.21 7.59
CA GLN A 52 3.80 1.66 7.57
C GLN A 52 4.84 2.28 8.51
N TYR A 53 5.54 3.30 8.04
CA TYR A 53 6.51 4.05 8.84
C TYR A 53 5.80 5.05 9.77
N ASP A 54 6.49 5.49 10.82
CA ASP A 54 5.92 6.41 11.82
C ASP A 54 5.40 7.73 11.22
N HIS A 55 6.06 8.21 10.16
CA HIS A 55 5.65 9.41 9.42
C HIS A 55 4.46 9.17 8.47
N GLY A 56 3.90 7.96 8.43
CA GLY A 56 2.69 7.60 7.69
C GLY A 56 2.91 7.00 6.30
N GLY A 57 4.12 7.05 5.76
CA GLY A 57 4.41 6.53 4.41
C GLY A 57 4.79 5.06 4.38
N TRP A 58 4.82 4.48 3.19
CA TRP A 58 5.40 3.16 2.89
C TRP A 58 6.62 3.32 2.01
N TYR A 59 7.64 2.49 2.24
CA TYR A 59 8.86 2.52 1.44
C TYR A 59 8.68 1.82 0.09
N GLY A 60 8.98 2.52 -1.00
CA GLY A 60 9.01 1.97 -2.36
C GLY A 60 10.34 1.30 -2.66
N SER A 61 10.29 0.03 -3.05
CA SER A 61 11.44 -0.77 -3.46
C SER A 61 11.65 -0.75 -4.97
N TRP A 62 10.58 -0.46 -5.73
CA TRP A 62 10.61 -0.47 -7.22
C TRP A 62 10.38 0.92 -7.84
N GLY A 63 10.17 1.94 -7.02
CA GLY A 63 10.02 3.33 -7.43
C GLY A 63 10.51 4.27 -6.33
N ILE A 64 10.94 5.48 -6.70
CA ILE A 64 11.40 6.50 -5.75
C ILE A 64 10.17 7.27 -5.24
N CYS A 65 9.89 7.29 -3.95
CA CYS A 65 10.26 6.36 -2.89
C CYS A 65 9.03 6.14 -2.01
N PHE A 66 8.69 7.14 -1.18
CA PHE A 66 7.55 7.02 -0.27
C PHE A 66 6.25 7.45 -0.92
N THR A 67 6.26 8.48 -1.77
CA THR A 67 5.04 8.93 -2.47
C THR A 67 4.49 7.83 -3.36
N TYR A 68 5.37 7.14 -4.09
CA TYR A 68 5.04 6.00 -4.95
C TYR A 68 4.32 4.88 -4.20
N ALA A 69 4.97 4.27 -3.21
CA ALA A 69 4.38 3.13 -2.51
C ALA A 69 3.15 3.52 -1.67
N THR A 70 3.15 4.71 -1.07
CA THR A 70 2.02 5.20 -0.27
C THR A 70 0.75 5.33 -1.11
N MET A 71 0.86 5.82 -2.35
CA MET A 71 -0.27 5.88 -3.28
C MET A 71 -0.87 4.49 -3.54
N PHE A 72 -0.02 3.49 -3.85
CA PHE A 72 -0.46 2.12 -4.11
C PHE A 72 -1.19 1.50 -2.92
N VAL A 73 -0.63 1.66 -1.72
CA VAL A 73 -1.17 1.06 -0.50
C VAL A 73 -2.50 1.70 -0.11
N ILE A 74 -2.62 3.03 -0.11
CA ILE A 74 -3.88 3.72 0.23
C ILE A 74 -4.99 3.33 -0.75
N GLN A 75 -4.68 3.30 -2.05
CA GLN A 75 -5.65 2.89 -3.07
C GLN A 75 -6.13 1.45 -2.88
N CYS A 76 -5.25 0.56 -2.43
CA CYS A 76 -5.59 -0.80 -2.06
C CYS A 76 -6.46 -0.86 -0.81
N LEU A 77 -6.08 -0.19 0.28
CA LEU A 77 -6.84 -0.21 1.54
C LEU A 77 -8.27 0.32 1.37
N LYS A 78 -8.45 1.35 0.52
CA LYS A 78 -9.78 1.85 0.12
C LYS A 78 -10.67 0.75 -0.49
N ASN A 79 -10.10 -0.12 -1.32
CA ASN A 79 -10.86 -1.23 -1.91
C ASN A 79 -11.37 -2.23 -0.87
N TYR A 80 -10.71 -2.32 0.28
CA TYR A 80 -11.09 -3.16 1.41
C TYR A 80 -11.87 -2.40 2.50
N GLY A 81 -12.37 -1.20 2.19
CA GLY A 81 -13.28 -0.45 3.05
C GLY A 81 -12.61 0.50 4.04
N GLU A 82 -11.28 0.66 3.99
CA GLU A 82 -10.56 1.60 4.84
C GLU A 82 -10.48 2.98 4.16
N THR A 83 -11.00 3.99 4.84
CA THR A 83 -11.07 5.38 4.38
C THR A 83 -10.39 6.30 5.38
N TYR A 84 -10.30 7.58 5.03
CA TYR A 84 -9.70 8.60 5.90
C TYR A 84 -10.44 8.73 7.24
N GLU A 85 -11.75 8.53 7.23
CA GLU A 85 -12.64 8.71 8.37
C GLU A 85 -12.60 7.53 9.35
N ASN A 86 -12.30 6.32 8.86
CA ASN A 86 -12.44 5.09 9.65
C ASN A 86 -11.12 4.35 9.91
N SER A 87 -10.02 4.71 9.25
CA SER A 87 -8.72 4.04 9.38
C SER A 87 -7.61 5.03 9.70
N GLN A 88 -7.02 4.87 10.88
CA GLN A 88 -5.87 5.68 11.29
C GLN A 88 -4.65 5.46 10.40
N VAL A 89 -4.50 4.26 9.81
CA VAL A 89 -3.44 3.90 8.87
C VAL A 89 -3.60 4.71 7.58
N VAL A 90 -4.81 4.70 7.00
CA VAL A 90 -5.12 5.48 5.78
C VAL A 90 -4.99 6.98 6.06
N LYS A 91 -5.51 7.46 7.20
CA LYS A 91 -5.39 8.86 7.61
C LYS A 91 -3.94 9.33 7.64
N LYS A 92 -3.05 8.59 8.33
CA LYS A 92 -1.62 8.91 8.37
C LYS A 92 -0.98 8.90 6.98
N GLY A 93 -1.36 7.98 6.11
CA GLY A 93 -0.86 7.92 4.74
C GLY A 93 -1.28 9.13 3.91
N CYS A 94 -2.54 9.56 4.02
CA CYS A 94 -3.04 10.76 3.36
C CYS A 94 -2.36 12.02 3.92
N ASP A 95 -2.27 12.15 5.25
CA ASP A 95 -1.61 13.28 5.92
C ASP A 95 -0.13 13.37 5.50
N PHE A 96 0.55 12.21 5.38
CA PHE A 96 1.90 12.14 4.83
C PHE A 96 1.96 12.72 3.42
N LEU A 97 1.10 12.28 2.49
CA LEU A 97 1.11 12.80 1.12
C LEU A 97 0.85 14.31 1.08
N ILE A 98 -0.15 14.80 1.83
CA ILE A 98 -0.45 16.24 1.89
C ILE A 98 0.74 17.02 2.45
N SER A 99 1.44 16.51 3.46
CA SER A 99 2.64 17.14 4.01
C SER A 99 3.83 17.23 3.02
N LYS A 100 3.78 16.48 1.91
CA LYS A 100 4.83 16.45 0.88
C LYS A 100 4.44 17.18 -0.41
N GLN A 101 3.27 17.79 -0.46
CA GLN A 101 2.87 18.61 -1.59
C GLN A 101 3.75 19.86 -1.67
N LYS A 102 4.24 20.18 -2.88
CA LYS A 102 5.03 21.38 -3.15
C LYS A 102 4.12 22.58 -3.45
N GLU A 103 4.70 23.78 -3.45
CA GLU A 103 3.97 25.03 -3.74
C GLU A 103 3.31 25.04 -5.13
N ASP A 104 3.89 24.32 -6.10
CA ASP A 104 3.33 24.15 -7.45
C ASP A 104 2.16 23.14 -7.51
N GLY A 105 1.79 22.56 -6.37
CA GLY A 105 0.74 21.56 -6.23
C GLY A 105 1.18 20.12 -6.54
N GLY A 106 2.42 19.91 -6.99
CA GLY A 106 2.95 18.60 -7.34
C GLY A 106 3.62 17.87 -6.18
N TRP A 107 4.11 16.66 -6.50
CA TRP A 107 4.97 15.85 -5.63
C TRP A 107 6.27 15.51 -6.35
N GLY A 108 7.36 15.41 -5.62
CA GLY A 108 8.61 14.94 -6.21
C GLY A 108 9.62 14.52 -5.15
N GLU A 109 10.24 13.37 -5.38
CA GLU A 109 11.29 12.79 -4.54
C GLU A 109 12.56 12.64 -5.39
N SER A 110 13.70 13.02 -4.82
CA SER A 110 15.02 12.73 -5.39
C SER A 110 15.59 11.46 -4.77
N TYR A 111 16.36 10.71 -5.55
CA TYR A 111 17.13 9.57 -5.04
C TYR A 111 18.30 10.01 -4.13
N LYS A 112 18.82 11.21 -4.40
CA LYS A 112 19.94 11.82 -3.67
C LYS A 112 19.44 12.63 -2.50
#